data_AF-Q0TX29-F1
#
_entry.id   AF-Q0TX29-F1
#
_cell.length_a   1.000
_cell.length_b   1.000
_cell.length_c   1.000
_cell.angle_alpha   90.00
_cell.angle_beta   90.00
_cell.angle_gamma   90.00
#
_symmetry.space_group_name_H-M   'P 1'
#
loop_
_entity.id
_entity.type
_entity.pdbx_description
1 polymer ?
#
loop_
_entity_poly.entity_id
_entity_poly.type
_entity_poly.pdbx_seq_one_letter_code
_entity_poly.pdbx_strand_id
1 'polypeptide(L)'
;MLRFSRGGVYIAFDKTGLSFEDGLNTDLVKLMAELPGILRELKELSNELIFHPESDAGHYNIDANLDANLNFVDTSSDSCPSLDFSPHSLDNFDYLDDLPSFAQSLARTALLHRVQSLKDALYELGSHMNERLSNGSAAIELPSIEANNPISTSYHFTSWRDMTGYSCYWSLLILLNKVMMRLLPPSEPLIQELQSECRSVAFEICKTWEDAWSNKPIGALHAGLSFVVAHEYCEPDVQEWVLSSLNALLDYQGVHTFRWSEDVIAMMSEKLAGEGPGLSFSHATAVEQAS
;
A
#
# COMPACT_ATOMS: atom_id res chain seq x y z
N MET A 1 -17.06 -18.30 13.09
CA MET A 1 -17.72 -19.32 12.22
C MET A 1 -18.17 -18.63 10.94
N LEU A 2 -17.60 -18.96 9.78
CA LEU A 2 -17.97 -18.31 8.50
C LEU A 2 -19.35 -18.82 8.06
N ARG A 3 -20.33 -17.92 7.93
CA ARG A 3 -21.65 -18.24 7.36
C ARG A 3 -21.75 -17.62 5.97
N PHE A 4 -21.93 -18.47 4.96
CA PHE A 4 -22.19 -18.04 3.59
C PHE A 4 -23.71 -18.01 3.35
N SER A 5 -24.23 -16.88 2.88
CA SER A 5 -25.60 -16.79 2.37
C SER A 5 -25.60 -16.82 0.84
N ARG A 6 -26.60 -17.46 0.23
CA ARG A 6 -26.75 -17.56 -1.22
C ARG A 6 -27.21 -16.21 -1.77
N GLY A 7 -26.36 -15.56 -2.58
CA GLY A 7 -26.70 -14.39 -3.40
C GLY A 7 -26.02 -13.11 -2.91
N GLY A 8 -24.77 -12.90 -3.34
CA GLY A 8 -23.92 -11.78 -2.89
C GLY A 8 -23.10 -12.20 -1.68
N VAL A 9 -21.78 -12.27 -1.85
CA VAL A 9 -20.86 -12.72 -0.79
C VAL A 9 -20.74 -11.62 0.26
N TYR A 10 -21.71 -11.54 1.18
CA TYR A 10 -21.55 -10.80 2.43
C TYR A 10 -20.86 -11.73 3.42
N ILE A 11 -19.58 -11.47 3.68
CA ILE A 11 -18.82 -12.20 4.69
C ILE A 11 -19.18 -11.60 6.05
N ALA A 12 -20.08 -12.26 6.78
CA ALA A 12 -20.39 -11.88 8.15
C ALA A 12 -19.29 -12.42 9.09
N PHE A 13 -18.58 -11.51 9.73
CA PHE A 13 -17.55 -11.84 10.71
C PHE A 13 -18.11 -11.73 12.13
N ASP A 14 -18.63 -12.85 12.63
CA ASP A 14 -19.15 -12.97 13.98
C ASP A 14 -18.01 -13.16 15.01
N LYS A 15 -17.98 -12.30 16.03
CA LYS A 15 -17.02 -12.34 17.14
C LYS A 15 -17.55 -13.03 18.39
N THR A 16 -18.81 -13.48 18.38
CA THR A 16 -19.47 -14.00 19.58
C THR A 16 -18.73 -15.25 20.07
N GLY A 17 -18.22 -15.20 21.31
CA GLY A 17 -17.51 -16.31 21.94
C GLY A 17 -16.06 -16.50 21.49
N LEU A 18 -15.48 -15.56 20.73
CA LEU A 18 -14.06 -15.58 20.41
C LEU A 18 -13.22 -15.12 21.61
N SER A 19 -12.00 -15.66 21.70
CA SER A 19 -10.97 -15.07 22.57
C SER A 19 -10.63 -13.66 22.10
N PHE A 20 -10.01 -12.84 22.96
CA PHE A 20 -9.57 -11.50 22.56
C PHE A 20 -8.65 -11.54 21.34
N GLU A 21 -7.72 -12.49 21.31
CA GLU A 21 -6.74 -12.71 20.23
C GLU A 21 -7.42 -13.12 18.92
N ASP A 22 -8.38 -14.04 18.96
CA ASP A 22 -9.17 -14.42 17.79
C ASP A 22 -10.05 -13.26 17.29
N GLY A 23 -10.48 -12.38 18.21
CA GLY A 23 -11.17 -11.13 17.90
C GLY A 23 -10.30 -10.17 17.08
N LEU A 24 -9.05 -9.94 17.51
CA LEU A 24 -8.08 -9.10 16.80
C LEU A 24 -7.77 -9.65 15.41
N ASN A 25 -7.53 -10.95 15.29
CA ASN A 25 -7.29 -11.59 14.00
C ASN A 25 -8.50 -11.47 13.06
N THR A 26 -9.72 -11.61 13.61
CA THR A 26 -10.95 -11.42 12.85
C THR A 26 -11.09 -9.99 12.34
N ASP A 27 -10.70 -8.99 13.13
CA ASP A 27 -10.70 -7.59 12.71
C ASP A 27 -9.66 -7.31 11.65
N LEU A 28 -8.45 -7.85 11.79
CA LEU A 28 -7.43 -7.72 10.77
C LEU A 28 -7.92 -8.26 9.42
N VAL A 29 -8.53 -9.45 9.41
CA VAL A 29 -9.05 -10.05 8.18
C VAL A 29 -10.17 -9.21 7.57
N LYS A 30 -11.02 -8.56 8.37
CA LYS A 30 -12.02 -7.60 7.85
C LYS A 30 -11.36 -6.44 7.14
N LEU A 31 -10.34 -5.83 7.76
CA LEU A 31 -9.64 -4.68 7.18
C LEU A 31 -8.92 -5.09 5.89
N MET A 32 -8.29 -6.27 5.87
CA MET A 32 -7.68 -6.82 4.65
C MET A 32 -8.70 -7.06 3.52
N ALA A 33 -9.95 -7.40 3.85
CA ALA A 33 -11.00 -7.64 2.86
C ALA A 33 -11.43 -6.37 2.11
N GLU A 34 -11.13 -5.18 2.64
CA GLU A 34 -11.37 -3.89 1.95
C GLU A 34 -10.34 -3.60 0.86
N LEU A 35 -9.11 -4.13 0.99
CA LEU A 35 -8.00 -3.82 0.10
C LEU A 35 -8.29 -4.12 -1.38
N PRO A 36 -8.87 -5.28 -1.77
CA PRO A 36 -9.19 -5.53 -3.18
C PRO A 36 -10.12 -4.49 -3.81
N GLY A 37 -11.05 -3.91 -3.03
CA GLY A 37 -11.92 -2.84 -3.51
C GLY A 37 -11.16 -1.55 -3.79
N ILE A 38 -10.27 -1.17 -2.87
CA ILE A 38 -9.38 -0.01 -3.01
C ILE A 38 -8.48 -0.16 -4.24
N LEU A 39 -7.86 -1.33 -4.43
CA LEU A 39 -6.95 -1.57 -5.55
C LEU A 39 -7.68 -1.53 -6.90
N ARG A 40 -8.94 -1.98 -6.95
CA ARG A 40 -9.78 -1.87 -8.15
C ARG A 40 -10.07 -0.40 -8.49
N GLU A 41 -10.48 0.39 -7.51
CA GLU A 41 -10.76 1.83 -7.69
C GLU A 41 -9.50 2.61 -8.09
N LEU A 42 -8.35 2.29 -7.48
CA LEU A 42 -7.05 2.88 -7.85
C LEU A 42 -6.70 2.59 -9.32
N LYS A 43 -6.98 1.36 -9.77
CA LYS A 43 -6.73 0.95 -11.15
C LYS A 43 -7.68 1.65 -12.14
N GLU A 44 -8.96 1.80 -11.79
CA GLU A 44 -9.94 2.55 -12.58
C GLU A 44 -9.46 3.99 -12.82
N LEU A 45 -9.02 4.68 -11.75
CA LEU A 45 -8.41 6.02 -11.85
C LEU A 45 -7.17 6.06 -12.75
N SER A 46 -6.30 5.03 -12.67
CA SER A 46 -5.09 4.98 -13.48
C SER A 46 -5.35 4.76 -14.97
N ASN A 47 -6.42 4.03 -15.32
CA ASN A 47 -6.78 3.77 -16.72
C ASN A 47 -7.38 5.01 -17.37
N GLU A 48 -8.20 5.79 -16.64
CA GLU A 48 -8.81 7.02 -17.16
C GLU A 48 -7.76 8.07 -17.56
N LEU A 49 -6.60 8.07 -16.89
CA LEU A 49 -5.45 8.91 -17.22
C LEU A 49 -4.78 8.55 -18.56
N ILE A 50 -4.92 7.32 -19.02
CA ILE A 50 -4.31 6.83 -20.27
C ILE A 50 -5.22 7.07 -21.49
N PHE A 51 -6.53 7.24 -21.27
CA PHE A 51 -7.54 7.40 -22.34
C PHE A 51 -7.84 8.85 -22.73
N HIS A 52 -7.17 9.85 -22.16
CA HIS A 52 -7.10 11.20 -22.71
C HIS A 52 -5.78 11.39 -23.47
N PRO A 53 -5.70 11.05 -24.77
CA PRO A 53 -4.61 11.56 -25.58
C PRO A 53 -4.77 13.08 -25.62
N GLU A 54 -3.78 13.81 -25.11
CA GLU A 54 -3.60 15.23 -25.36
C GLU A 54 -3.62 15.47 -26.88
N SER A 55 -4.80 15.80 -27.41
CA SER A 55 -4.96 16.45 -28.69
C SER A 55 -5.11 17.94 -28.40
N ASP A 56 -4.01 18.61 -28.09
CA ASP A 56 -3.72 19.82 -28.86
C ASP A 56 -2.23 20.17 -28.84
N ALA A 57 -1.70 20.28 -30.05
CA ALA A 57 -0.34 20.67 -30.33
C ALA A 57 -0.16 22.17 -30.04
N GLY A 58 0.29 22.51 -28.83
CA GLY A 58 0.80 23.84 -28.49
C GLY A 58 2.32 23.86 -28.52
N HIS A 59 2.91 24.13 -29.68
CA HIS A 59 4.34 24.43 -29.82
C HIS A 59 4.73 25.63 -28.93
N TYR A 60 5.43 25.39 -27.83
CA TYR A 60 6.30 26.39 -27.22
C TYR A 60 7.74 25.86 -27.26
N ASN A 61 8.51 26.41 -28.20
CA ASN A 61 9.95 26.25 -28.24
C ASN A 61 10.56 26.71 -26.91
N ILE A 62 11.22 25.78 -26.22
CA ILE A 62 12.16 26.11 -25.15
C ILE A 62 13.41 26.67 -25.84
N ASP A 63 13.56 27.99 -25.84
CA ASP A 63 14.83 28.61 -26.21
C ASP A 63 15.74 28.59 -24.98
N ALA A 64 16.79 27.76 -25.07
CA ALA A 64 17.81 27.62 -24.06
C ALA A 64 18.81 28.77 -24.18
N ASN A 65 18.59 29.85 -23.44
CA ASN A 65 19.67 30.77 -23.04
C ASN A 65 19.23 31.61 -21.84
N LEU A 66 19.50 31.10 -20.63
CA LEU A 66 19.53 31.93 -19.43
C LEU A 66 20.95 31.87 -18.85
N ASP A 67 21.79 32.76 -19.37
CA ASP A 67 22.99 33.19 -18.69
C ASP A 67 22.63 34.32 -17.72
N ALA A 68 23.18 34.23 -16.52
CA ALA A 68 22.86 35.04 -15.36
C ALA A 68 23.08 36.54 -15.58
N ASN A 69 22.12 37.36 -15.15
CA ASN A 69 22.43 38.57 -14.39
C ASN A 69 21.22 39.06 -13.58
N LEU A 70 21.34 38.90 -12.26
CA LEU A 70 20.55 39.55 -11.24
C LEU A 70 20.75 41.07 -11.33
N ASN A 71 19.66 41.83 -11.34
CA ASN A 71 19.64 43.16 -10.75
C ASN A 71 18.23 43.50 -10.25
N PHE A 72 18.12 43.57 -8.93
CA PHE A 72 17.06 44.22 -8.17
C PHE A 72 16.96 45.69 -8.57
N VAL A 73 15.78 46.17 -8.96
CA VAL A 73 15.35 47.55 -8.68
C VAL A 73 13.85 47.55 -8.36
N ASP A 74 13.60 48.04 -7.16
CA ASP A 74 12.34 48.35 -6.50
C ASP A 74 11.70 49.60 -7.13
N THR A 75 10.42 49.57 -7.48
CA THR A 75 9.58 50.76 -7.57
C THR A 75 8.10 50.45 -7.38
N SER A 76 7.58 50.97 -6.28
CA SER A 76 6.19 51.21 -5.90
C SER A 76 5.24 51.61 -7.04
N SER A 77 4.00 51.09 -7.01
CA SER A 77 2.81 51.90 -7.25
C SER A 77 1.56 51.25 -6.68
N ASP A 78 0.91 51.99 -5.78
CA ASP A 78 -0.45 51.82 -5.29
C ASP A 78 -1.46 51.55 -6.41
N SER A 79 -2.35 50.58 -6.19
CA SER A 79 -3.81 50.71 -6.37
C SER A 79 -4.51 49.39 -6.02
N CYS A 80 -5.28 49.40 -4.92
CA CYS A 80 -6.29 48.37 -4.66
C CYS A 80 -7.49 48.60 -5.59
N PRO A 81 -8.03 47.58 -6.28
CA PRO A 81 -9.38 47.64 -6.79
C PRO A 81 -10.38 47.10 -5.76
N SER A 82 -11.44 47.87 -5.56
CA SER A 82 -12.57 47.60 -4.68
C SER A 82 -13.37 46.36 -5.11
N LEU A 83 -13.83 45.61 -4.11
CA LEU A 83 -14.86 44.56 -4.25
C LEU A 83 -16.24 45.22 -4.43
N ASP A 84 -16.61 45.49 -5.68
CA ASP A 84 -18.00 45.76 -6.06
C ASP A 84 -18.57 44.53 -6.78
N PHE A 85 -19.47 43.83 -6.10
CA PHE A 85 -20.27 42.76 -6.68
C PHE A 85 -21.47 43.39 -7.41
N SER A 86 -21.44 43.37 -8.75
CA SER A 86 -22.62 43.63 -9.58
C SER A 86 -23.36 42.31 -9.85
N PRO A 87 -24.65 42.17 -9.52
CA PRO A 87 -25.37 40.90 -9.63
C PRO A 87 -26.15 40.82 -10.95
N HIS A 88 -25.55 41.07 -12.11
CA HIS A 88 -26.24 40.87 -13.39
C HIS A 88 -25.26 40.50 -14.51
N SER A 89 -25.00 39.20 -14.67
CA SER A 89 -24.68 38.56 -15.96
C SER A 89 -24.77 37.04 -15.81
N LEU A 90 -25.98 36.54 -15.54
CA LEU A 90 -26.34 35.16 -15.88
C LEU A 90 -26.64 35.17 -17.38
N ASP A 91 -25.65 34.86 -18.21
CA ASP A 91 -25.81 34.34 -19.57
C ASP A 91 -24.43 34.18 -20.20
N ASN A 92 -23.74 33.10 -19.83
CA ASN A 92 -22.75 32.45 -20.71
C ASN A 92 -22.43 31.05 -20.16
N PHE A 93 -23.37 30.10 -20.33
CA PHE A 93 -23.09 28.68 -20.14
C PHE A 93 -22.54 28.13 -21.45
N ASP A 94 -21.24 28.32 -21.67
CA ASP A 94 -20.48 27.66 -22.74
C ASP A 94 -19.11 27.18 -22.19
N TYR A 95 -19.14 26.56 -21.00
CA TYR A 95 -18.00 25.89 -20.39
C TYR A 95 -18.45 24.51 -19.89
N LEU A 96 -18.42 23.54 -20.80
CA LEU A 96 -18.59 22.11 -20.49
C LEU A 96 -17.40 21.29 -21.01
N ASP A 97 -16.18 21.85 -20.94
CA ASP A 97 -14.94 21.13 -21.31
C ASP A 97 -13.99 20.85 -20.12
N ASP A 98 -14.23 21.44 -18.93
CA ASP A 98 -13.40 21.22 -17.73
C ASP A 98 -13.96 20.17 -16.73
N LEU A 99 -15.08 19.53 -17.07
CA LEU A 99 -15.71 18.49 -16.23
C LEU A 99 -14.85 17.22 -15.96
N PRO A 100 -13.98 16.73 -16.88
CA PRO A 100 -13.21 15.51 -16.65
C PRO A 100 -12.23 15.65 -15.48
N SER A 101 -11.56 16.81 -15.39
CA SER A 101 -10.55 17.09 -14.37
C SER A 101 -11.14 17.18 -12.96
N PHE A 102 -12.34 17.79 -12.83
CA PHE A 102 -13.02 17.91 -11.54
C PHE A 102 -13.55 16.57 -11.02
N ALA A 103 -14.17 15.75 -11.89
CA ALA A 103 -14.71 14.45 -11.50
C ALA A 103 -13.59 13.47 -11.09
N GLN A 104 -12.46 13.47 -11.81
CA GLN A 104 -11.29 12.66 -11.47
C GLN A 104 -10.63 13.12 -10.15
N SER A 105 -10.54 14.43 -9.94
CA SER A 105 -10.06 15.00 -8.67
C SER A 105 -10.95 14.55 -7.50
N LEU A 106 -12.27 14.60 -7.66
CA LEU A 106 -13.23 14.17 -6.64
C LEU A 106 -13.11 12.66 -6.34
N ALA A 107 -13.00 11.82 -7.37
CA ALA A 107 -12.85 10.37 -7.21
C ALA A 107 -11.51 10.00 -6.52
N ARG A 108 -10.41 10.70 -6.88
CA ARG A 108 -9.11 10.57 -6.21
C ARG A 108 -9.19 10.97 -4.74
N THR A 109 -9.84 12.11 -4.42
CA THR A 109 -10.03 12.55 -3.04
C THR A 109 -10.89 11.57 -2.24
N ALA A 110 -11.97 11.04 -2.83
CA ALA A 110 -12.82 10.04 -2.18
C ALA A 110 -12.06 8.75 -1.87
N LEU A 111 -11.26 8.27 -2.82
CA LEU A 111 -10.41 7.09 -2.60
C LEU A 111 -9.35 7.35 -1.53
N LEU A 112 -8.69 8.50 -1.56
CA LEU A 112 -7.71 8.88 -0.53
C LEU A 112 -8.34 8.89 0.86
N HIS A 113 -9.53 9.47 1.01
CA HIS A 113 -10.26 9.49 2.28
C HIS A 113 -10.60 8.07 2.76
N ARG A 114 -10.99 7.17 1.84
CA ARG A 114 -11.27 5.76 2.18
C ARG A 114 -10.01 5.03 2.63
N VAL A 115 -8.89 5.22 1.94
CA VAL A 115 -7.60 4.61 2.31
C VAL A 115 -7.14 5.13 3.67
N GLN A 116 -7.28 6.44 3.92
CA GLN A 116 -7.01 7.04 5.22
C GLN A 116 -7.89 6.43 6.32
N SER A 117 -9.19 6.32 6.09
CA SER A 117 -10.13 5.72 7.06
C SER A 117 -9.76 4.27 7.40
N LEU A 118 -9.34 3.49 6.39
CA LEU A 118 -8.86 2.13 6.58
C LEU A 118 -7.56 2.08 7.37
N LYS A 119 -6.63 3.01 7.10
CA LYS A 119 -5.38 3.14 7.84
C LYS A 119 -5.62 3.54 9.31
N ASP A 120 -6.55 4.46 9.57
CA ASP A 120 -6.93 4.86 10.93
C ASP A 120 -7.51 3.68 11.72
N ALA A 121 -8.41 2.90 11.10
CA ALA A 121 -8.93 1.67 11.69
C ALA A 121 -7.83 0.62 11.93
N LEU A 122 -6.85 0.54 11.04
CA LEU A 122 -5.69 -0.33 11.21
C LEU A 122 -4.81 0.13 12.38
N TYR A 123 -4.61 1.43 12.59
CA TYR A 123 -3.88 1.95 13.75
C TYR A 123 -4.62 1.69 15.07
N GLU A 124 -5.95 1.82 15.09
CA GLU A 124 -6.73 1.47 16.28
C GLU A 124 -6.53 0.00 16.65
N LEU A 125 -6.63 -0.91 15.66
CA LEU A 125 -6.30 -2.33 15.86
C LEU A 125 -4.85 -2.53 16.29
N GLY A 126 -3.94 -1.81 15.63
CA GLY A 126 -2.50 -1.81 15.88
C GLY A 126 -2.14 -1.40 17.29
N SER A 127 -2.91 -0.51 17.93
CA SER A 127 -2.69 -0.12 19.33
C SER A 127 -2.78 -1.33 20.27
N HIS A 128 -3.77 -2.20 20.09
CA HIS A 128 -3.96 -3.43 20.86
C HIS A 128 -2.89 -4.48 20.53
N MET A 129 -2.52 -4.62 19.25
CA MET A 129 -1.45 -5.52 18.85
C MET A 129 -0.09 -5.07 19.42
N ASN A 130 0.23 -3.79 19.35
CA ASN A 130 1.49 -3.25 19.87
C ASN A 130 1.55 -3.36 21.41
N GLU A 131 0.43 -3.22 22.12
CA GLU A 131 0.37 -3.48 23.57
C GLU A 131 0.77 -4.93 23.88
N ARG A 132 0.24 -5.91 23.14
CA ARG A 132 0.61 -7.33 23.31
C ARG A 132 2.07 -7.62 22.96
N LEU A 133 2.63 -6.91 21.99
CA LEU A 133 4.03 -7.05 21.60
C LEU A 133 4.94 -6.46 22.69
N SER A 134 4.62 -5.26 23.18
CA SER A 134 5.41 -4.55 24.19
C SER A 134 5.37 -5.19 25.58
N ASN A 135 4.26 -5.83 25.96
CA ASN A 135 4.14 -6.54 27.23
C ASN A 135 4.62 -8.00 27.17
N GLY A 136 5.08 -8.46 26.00
CA GLY A 136 5.62 -9.80 25.79
C GLY A 136 4.58 -10.91 25.67
N SER A 137 3.28 -10.60 25.62
CA SER A 137 2.21 -11.61 25.54
C SER A 137 2.05 -12.23 24.15
N ALA A 138 2.38 -11.50 23.09
CA ALA A 138 2.35 -12.02 21.71
C ALA A 138 3.71 -12.60 21.27
N ALA A 139 4.81 -11.93 21.60
CA ALA A 139 6.16 -12.38 21.28
C ALA A 139 7.17 -11.83 22.26
N ILE A 140 8.32 -12.48 22.35
CA ILE A 140 9.52 -11.95 23.01
C ILE A 140 10.55 -11.58 21.94
N GLU A 141 11.19 -10.42 22.09
CA GLU A 141 12.29 -10.00 21.23
C GLU A 141 13.61 -10.45 21.86
N LEU A 142 14.38 -11.26 21.13
CA LEU A 142 15.68 -11.78 21.56
C LEU A 142 16.76 -11.41 20.53
N PRO A 143 18.06 -11.46 20.89
CA PRO A 143 19.12 -11.31 19.89
C PRO A 143 19.05 -12.39 18.82
N SER A 144 19.33 -12.01 17.56
CA SER A 144 19.44 -12.94 16.43
C SER A 144 20.44 -14.06 16.75
N ILE A 145 20.10 -15.29 16.38
CA ILE A 145 20.93 -16.48 16.56
C ILE A 145 22.09 -16.48 15.56
N GLU A 146 21.85 -15.95 14.36
CA GLU A 146 22.86 -15.86 13.30
C GLU A 146 23.82 -14.67 13.52
N ALA A 147 25.12 -14.97 13.68
CA ALA A 147 26.13 -13.99 14.07
C ALA A 147 26.40 -12.87 13.05
N ASN A 148 26.02 -13.08 11.78
CA ASN A 148 26.19 -12.10 10.69
C ASN A 148 24.84 -11.66 10.11
N ASN A 149 23.75 -11.81 10.86
CA ASN A 149 22.44 -11.36 10.42
C ASN A 149 22.39 -9.83 10.42
N PRO A 150 22.01 -9.15 9.31
CA PRO A 150 21.84 -7.70 9.31
C PRO A 150 20.71 -7.25 10.26
N ILE A 151 19.81 -8.16 10.65
CA ILE A 151 18.81 -7.93 11.68
C ILE A 151 19.33 -8.46 13.02
N SER A 152 19.62 -7.56 13.96
CA SER A 152 20.29 -7.90 15.23
C SER A 152 19.38 -8.55 16.28
N THR A 153 18.06 -8.43 16.12
CA THR A 153 17.06 -9.03 17.00
C THR A 153 16.01 -9.80 16.20
N SER A 154 15.37 -10.77 16.84
CA SER A 154 14.30 -11.56 16.25
C SER A 154 13.12 -11.69 17.23
N TYR A 155 11.92 -11.75 16.66
CA TYR A 155 10.71 -12.03 17.41
C TYR A 155 10.51 -13.53 17.54
N HIS A 156 10.25 -14.01 18.75
CA HIS A 156 9.79 -15.36 19.02
C HIS A 156 8.33 -15.30 19.48
N PHE A 157 7.42 -15.67 18.57
CA PHE A 157 5.99 -15.57 18.84
C PHE A 157 5.52 -16.72 19.71
N THR A 158 4.56 -16.45 20.59
CA THR A 158 3.94 -17.48 21.43
C THR A 158 3.11 -18.48 20.61
N SER A 159 2.68 -18.08 19.41
CA SER A 159 1.89 -18.86 18.48
C SER A 159 2.14 -18.45 17.03
N TRP A 160 2.13 -19.43 16.11
CA TRP A 160 2.22 -19.16 14.66
C TRP A 160 1.07 -18.26 14.17
N ARG A 161 -0.08 -18.25 14.86
CA ARG A 161 -1.21 -17.37 14.54
C ARG A 161 -0.89 -15.92 14.84
N ASP A 162 -0.23 -15.65 15.97
CA ASP A 162 0.23 -14.31 16.29
C ASP A 162 1.24 -13.87 15.24
N MET A 163 2.28 -14.67 14.97
CA MET A 163 3.26 -14.37 13.91
C MET A 163 2.56 -14.00 12.58
N THR A 164 1.63 -14.84 12.13
CA THR A 164 0.87 -14.59 10.89
C THR A 164 0.04 -13.30 10.96
N GLY A 165 -0.62 -13.05 12.09
CA GLY A 165 -1.39 -11.83 12.33
C GLY A 165 -0.53 -10.57 12.24
N TYR A 166 0.63 -10.54 12.90
CA TYR A 166 1.56 -9.40 12.82
C TYR A 166 2.14 -9.23 11.41
N SER A 167 2.55 -10.31 10.74
CA SER A 167 3.01 -10.25 9.34
C SER A 167 1.95 -9.66 8.43
N CYS A 168 0.67 -10.06 8.56
CA CYS A 168 -0.44 -9.51 7.79
C CYS A 168 -0.73 -8.04 8.14
N TYR A 169 -0.72 -7.69 9.43
CA TYR A 169 -0.92 -6.33 9.91
C TYR A 169 0.12 -5.36 9.33
N TRP A 170 1.41 -5.69 9.46
CA TRP A 170 2.50 -4.89 8.94
C TRP A 170 2.51 -4.82 7.41
N SER A 171 2.21 -5.93 6.72
CA SER A 171 2.09 -5.94 5.26
C SER A 171 0.97 -5.01 4.78
N LEU A 172 -0.20 -5.05 5.44
CA LEU A 172 -1.32 -4.19 5.10
C LEU A 172 -0.95 -2.71 5.31
N LEU A 173 -0.26 -2.38 6.39
CA LEU A 173 0.19 -1.01 6.66
C LEU A 173 1.13 -0.49 5.55
N ILE A 174 2.11 -1.30 5.11
CA ILE A 174 2.98 -0.96 3.98
C ILE A 174 2.16 -0.73 2.70
N LEU A 175 1.22 -1.64 2.38
CA LEU A 175 0.41 -1.54 1.18
C LEU A 175 -0.48 -0.29 1.18
N LEU A 176 -1.11 0.04 2.31
CA LEU A 176 -1.91 1.25 2.45
C LEU A 176 -1.05 2.51 2.29
N ASN A 177 0.12 2.56 2.90
CA ASN A 177 1.07 3.66 2.73
C ASN A 177 1.48 3.82 1.26
N LYS A 178 1.79 2.71 0.58
CA LYS A 178 2.13 2.71 -0.85
C LYS A 178 1.00 3.25 -1.70
N VAL A 179 -0.24 2.84 -1.44
CA VAL A 179 -1.44 3.37 -2.12
C VAL A 179 -1.63 4.86 -1.83
N MET A 180 -1.49 5.29 -0.57
CA MET A 180 -1.61 6.71 -0.20
C MET A 180 -0.58 7.57 -0.92
N MET A 181 0.69 7.16 -0.93
CA MET A 181 1.77 7.89 -1.62
C MET A 181 1.47 8.10 -3.11
N ARG A 182 0.76 7.18 -3.77
CA ARG A 182 0.32 7.31 -5.17
C ARG A 182 -0.84 8.27 -5.36
N LEU A 183 -1.72 8.36 -4.35
CA LEU A 183 -2.88 9.26 -4.34
C LEU A 183 -2.53 10.68 -3.91
N LEU A 184 -1.40 10.88 -3.25
CA LEU A 184 -0.90 12.21 -2.90
C LEU A 184 -0.15 12.86 -4.07
N PRO A 185 -0.17 14.20 -4.18
CA PRO A 185 0.75 14.94 -5.05
C PRO A 185 2.22 14.65 -4.71
N PRO A 186 3.15 14.55 -5.70
CA PRO A 186 4.56 14.21 -5.44
C PRO A 186 5.30 15.19 -4.51
N SER A 187 4.82 16.43 -4.40
CA SER A 187 5.39 17.47 -3.54
C SER A 187 4.92 17.41 -2.08
N GLU A 188 4.01 16.49 -1.73
CA GLU A 188 3.46 16.40 -0.37
C GLU A 188 4.51 15.95 0.64
N PRO A 189 4.76 16.71 1.73
CA PRO A 189 5.67 16.32 2.79
C PRO A 189 5.31 14.96 3.43
N LEU A 190 4.01 14.65 3.49
CA LEU A 190 3.48 13.40 4.03
C LEU A 190 4.07 12.16 3.35
N ILE A 191 4.52 12.25 2.10
CA ILE A 191 5.15 11.13 1.40
C ILE A 191 6.41 10.66 2.15
N GLN A 192 7.22 11.58 2.66
CA GLN A 192 8.44 11.20 3.39
C GLN A 192 8.12 10.50 4.71
N GLU A 193 7.06 10.93 5.39
CA GLU A 193 6.57 10.30 6.62
C GLU A 193 6.05 8.87 6.34
N LEU A 194 5.24 8.70 5.29
CA LEU A 194 4.75 7.39 4.85
C LEU A 194 5.90 6.44 4.46
N GLN A 195 6.93 6.94 3.75
CA GLN A 195 8.13 6.16 3.44
C GLN A 195 8.90 5.76 4.69
N SER A 196 9.06 6.67 5.65
CA SER A 196 9.75 6.38 6.90
C SER A 196 9.01 5.34 7.72
N GLU A 197 7.68 5.39 7.74
CA GLU A 197 6.86 4.38 8.37
C GLU A 197 7.02 3.02 7.68
N CYS A 198 6.99 2.97 6.34
CA CYS A 198 7.23 1.72 5.61
C CYS A 198 8.58 1.10 5.96
N ARG A 199 9.66 1.89 6.05
CA ARG A 199 10.99 1.42 6.47
C ARG A 199 10.97 0.85 7.88
N SER A 200 10.33 1.55 8.82
CA SER A 200 10.20 1.08 10.20
C SER A 200 9.44 -0.24 10.27
N VAL A 201 8.34 -0.36 9.53
CA VAL A 201 7.50 -1.57 9.52
C VAL A 201 8.18 -2.72 8.80
N ALA A 202 8.92 -2.45 7.71
CA ALA A 202 9.72 -3.45 7.01
C ALA A 202 10.78 -4.07 7.93
N PHE A 203 11.44 -3.25 8.76
CA PHE A 203 12.36 -3.75 9.77
C PHE A 203 11.68 -4.70 10.77
N GLU A 204 10.48 -4.39 11.24
CA GLU A 204 9.72 -5.28 12.12
C GLU A 204 9.32 -6.60 11.43
N ILE A 205 8.97 -6.58 10.15
CA ILE A 205 8.73 -7.79 9.35
C ILE A 205 10.01 -8.64 9.28
N CYS A 206 11.17 -8.04 9.04
CA CYS A 206 12.43 -8.76 8.94
C CYS A 206 12.79 -9.50 10.23
N LYS A 207 12.46 -8.96 11.41
CA LYS A 207 12.65 -9.65 12.71
C LYS A 207 11.85 -10.96 12.85
N THR A 208 10.86 -11.21 11.98
CA THR A 208 10.07 -12.45 12.02
C THR A 208 10.75 -13.65 11.37
N TRP A 209 11.88 -13.44 10.66
CA TRP A 209 12.53 -14.49 9.86
C TRP A 209 12.86 -15.74 10.67
N GLU A 210 13.56 -15.58 11.80
CA GLU A 210 14.07 -16.73 12.55
C GLU A 210 12.94 -17.61 13.11
N ASP A 211 11.85 -17.00 13.56
CA ASP A 211 10.67 -17.72 14.02
C ASP A 211 9.94 -18.41 12.85
N ALA A 212 9.75 -17.71 11.73
CA ALA A 212 9.18 -18.30 10.52
C ALA A 212 10.01 -19.49 10.00
N TRP A 213 11.33 -19.37 10.06
CA TRP A 213 12.28 -20.42 9.72
C TRP A 213 12.23 -21.59 10.71
N SER A 214 12.12 -21.32 12.00
CA SER A 214 12.03 -22.37 13.02
C SER A 214 10.71 -23.13 12.95
N ASN A 215 9.62 -22.46 12.54
CA ASN A 215 8.26 -23.01 12.43
C ASN A 215 7.91 -23.51 11.01
N LYS A 216 8.92 -23.88 10.20
CA LYS A 216 8.69 -24.48 8.88
C LYS A 216 7.85 -25.77 8.95
N PRO A 217 6.99 -26.05 7.93
CA PRO A 217 6.79 -25.26 6.72
C PRO A 217 5.76 -24.12 6.86
N ILE A 218 4.93 -24.15 7.91
CA ILE A 218 3.78 -23.22 8.07
C ILE A 218 4.26 -21.79 8.27
N GLY A 219 5.22 -21.56 9.16
CA GLY A 219 5.73 -20.21 9.42
C GLY A 219 6.29 -19.54 8.16
N ALA A 220 7.05 -20.30 7.39
CA ALA A 220 7.65 -19.84 6.15
C ALA A 220 6.65 -19.55 5.02
N LEU A 221 5.49 -20.22 4.98
CA LEU A 221 4.42 -19.89 4.03
C LEU A 221 3.87 -18.48 4.27
N HIS A 222 3.76 -18.07 5.53
CA HIS A 222 3.15 -16.80 5.92
C HIS A 222 4.13 -15.63 5.86
N ALA A 223 5.44 -15.88 5.99
CA ALA A 223 6.47 -14.85 5.88
C ALA A 223 6.74 -14.40 4.44
N GLY A 224 6.50 -15.26 3.44
CA GLY A 224 6.88 -14.97 2.04
C GLY A 224 6.29 -13.65 1.50
N LEU A 225 4.98 -13.44 1.66
CA LEU A 225 4.32 -12.23 1.16
C LEU A 225 4.73 -10.98 1.94
N SER A 226 4.94 -11.07 3.26
CA SER A 226 5.37 -9.92 4.05
C SER A 226 6.78 -9.48 3.69
N PHE A 227 7.67 -10.44 3.39
CA PHE A 227 9.03 -10.13 2.94
C PHE A 227 9.03 -9.48 1.55
N VAL A 228 8.16 -9.93 0.64
CA VAL A 228 7.99 -9.30 -0.69
C VAL A 228 7.61 -7.82 -0.59
N VAL A 229 6.64 -7.47 0.27
CA VAL A 229 6.21 -6.07 0.41
C VAL A 229 7.19 -5.22 1.23
N ALA A 230 7.93 -5.83 2.16
CA ALA A 230 8.94 -5.15 2.97
C ALA A 230 10.22 -4.83 2.19
N HIS A 231 10.57 -5.67 1.21
CA HIS A 231 11.87 -5.66 0.52
C HIS A 231 12.29 -4.28 0.01
N GLU A 232 11.41 -3.57 -0.71
CA GLU A 232 11.73 -2.26 -1.31
C GLU A 232 12.05 -1.16 -0.28
N TYR A 233 11.67 -1.37 0.97
CA TYR A 233 11.89 -0.44 2.09
C TYR A 233 13.04 -0.87 3.00
N CYS A 234 13.74 -1.94 2.67
CA CYS A 234 14.91 -2.41 3.40
C CYS A 234 16.21 -1.75 2.88
N GLU A 235 17.23 -1.70 3.73
CA GLU A 235 18.59 -1.34 3.29
C GLU A 235 19.16 -2.42 2.35
N PRO A 236 20.14 -2.10 1.48
CA PRO A 236 20.62 -3.04 0.45
C PRO A 236 21.16 -4.37 0.98
N ASP A 237 21.82 -4.37 2.14
CA ASP A 237 22.33 -5.58 2.80
C ASP A 237 21.18 -6.46 3.33
N VAL A 238 20.12 -5.83 3.84
CA VAL A 238 18.89 -6.52 4.27
C VAL A 238 18.12 -7.04 3.05
N GLN A 239 18.07 -6.33 1.94
CA GLN A 239 17.45 -6.79 0.68
C GLN A 239 18.10 -8.08 0.17
N GLU A 240 19.43 -8.09 0.07
CA GLU A 240 20.18 -9.30 -0.32
C GLU A 240 19.91 -10.46 0.65
N TRP A 241 19.90 -10.18 1.95
CA TRP A 241 19.57 -11.17 2.97
C TRP A 241 18.14 -11.71 2.85
N VAL A 242 17.14 -10.87 2.58
CA VAL A 242 15.75 -11.29 2.34
C VAL A 242 15.68 -12.22 1.12
N LEU A 243 16.34 -11.87 0.01
CA LEU A 243 16.38 -12.69 -1.19
C LEU A 243 17.04 -14.05 -0.94
N SER A 244 18.17 -14.06 -0.24
CA SER A 244 18.87 -15.29 0.15
C SER A 244 17.98 -16.17 1.02
N SER A 245 17.32 -15.58 2.00
CA SER A 245 16.40 -16.25 2.93
C SER A 245 15.20 -16.89 2.20
N LEU A 246 14.54 -16.12 1.32
CA LEU A 246 13.42 -16.62 0.52
C LEU A 246 13.83 -17.76 -0.43
N ASN A 247 15.03 -17.70 -1.01
CA ASN A 247 15.55 -18.78 -1.86
C ASN A 247 15.98 -20.01 -1.05
N ALA A 248 16.57 -19.83 0.14
CA ALA A 248 16.91 -20.92 1.05
C ALA A 248 15.65 -21.70 1.49
N LEU A 249 14.51 -21.01 1.61
CA LEU A 249 13.22 -21.67 1.84
C LEU A 249 12.79 -22.54 0.65
N LEU A 250 12.94 -22.05 -0.58
CA LEU A 250 12.64 -22.83 -1.79
C LEU A 250 13.52 -24.08 -1.89
N ASP A 251 14.80 -23.95 -1.56
CA ASP A 251 15.74 -25.07 -1.52
C ASP A 251 15.33 -26.11 -0.47
N TYR A 252 14.94 -25.66 0.72
CA TYR A 252 14.40 -26.54 1.76
C TYR A 252 13.12 -27.27 1.29
N GLN A 253 12.29 -26.61 0.48
CA GLN A 253 11.07 -27.19 -0.10
C GLN A 253 11.33 -28.06 -1.35
N GLY A 254 12.57 -28.15 -1.83
CA GLY A 254 12.92 -28.88 -3.05
C GLY A 254 12.36 -28.25 -4.34
N VAL A 255 12.04 -26.94 -4.31
CA VAL A 255 11.57 -26.21 -5.48
C VAL A 255 12.78 -25.77 -6.29
N HIS A 256 12.87 -26.22 -7.55
CA HIS A 256 13.98 -25.85 -8.47
C HIS A 256 13.51 -25.07 -9.71
N THR A 257 12.20 -24.99 -9.94
CA THR A 257 11.60 -24.36 -11.12
C THR A 257 11.43 -22.86 -10.97
N PHE A 258 11.59 -22.33 -9.76
CA PHE A 258 11.36 -20.93 -9.42
C PHE A 258 12.45 -20.43 -8.47
N ARG A 259 12.83 -19.16 -8.63
CA ARG A 259 13.76 -18.44 -7.77
C ARG A 259 13.26 -17.03 -7.56
N TRP A 260 13.43 -16.53 -6.34
CA TRP A 260 13.26 -15.13 -6.05
C TRP A 260 14.44 -14.35 -6.62
N SER A 261 14.12 -13.27 -7.32
CA SER A 261 15.05 -12.24 -7.77
C SER A 261 14.44 -10.88 -7.47
N GLU A 262 15.28 -9.84 -7.52
CA GLU A 262 14.85 -8.45 -7.42
C GLU A 262 13.64 -8.14 -8.32
N ASP A 263 13.74 -8.49 -9.61
CA ASP A 263 12.67 -8.26 -10.58
C ASP A 263 11.36 -8.98 -10.23
N VAL A 264 11.46 -10.20 -9.69
CA VAL A 264 10.29 -10.99 -9.29
C VAL A 264 9.64 -10.41 -8.04
N ILE A 265 10.44 -9.97 -7.07
CA ILE A 265 9.95 -9.28 -5.87
C ILE A 265 9.28 -7.97 -6.26
N ALA A 266 9.94 -7.13 -7.06
CA ALA A 266 9.40 -5.86 -7.54
C ALA A 266 8.06 -6.08 -8.26
N MET A 267 8.01 -7.00 -9.24
CA MET A 267 6.78 -7.35 -9.95
C MET A 267 5.67 -7.83 -9.01
N MET A 268 6.01 -8.62 -7.99
CA MET A 268 5.02 -9.14 -7.05
C MET A 268 4.53 -8.08 -6.07
N SER A 269 5.42 -7.22 -5.57
CA SER A 269 5.07 -6.05 -4.74
C SER A 269 4.16 -5.09 -5.52
N GLU A 270 4.50 -4.80 -6.77
CA GLU A 270 3.66 -4.03 -7.70
C GLU A 270 2.26 -4.66 -7.81
N LYS A 271 2.16 -5.96 -8.11
CA LYS A 271 0.86 -6.67 -8.19
C LYS A 271 0.06 -6.59 -6.90
N LEU A 272 0.70 -6.72 -5.75
CA LEU A 272 0.04 -6.60 -4.44
C LEU A 272 -0.45 -5.18 -4.16
N ALA A 273 0.19 -4.16 -4.75
CA ALA A 273 -0.23 -2.76 -4.72
C ALA A 273 -1.17 -2.38 -5.89
N GLY A 274 -1.67 -3.36 -6.66
CA GLY A 274 -2.59 -3.13 -7.77
C GLY A 274 -1.92 -2.62 -9.05
N GLU A 275 -0.64 -2.94 -9.26
CA GLU A 275 0.17 -2.57 -10.43
C GLU A 275 0.55 -3.79 -11.30
N GLY A 276 1.02 -3.54 -12.53
CA GLY A 276 1.62 -4.55 -13.41
C GLY A 276 0.85 -4.87 -14.70
N PRO A 277 1.56 -5.33 -15.75
CA PRO A 277 1.00 -5.66 -17.07
C PRO A 277 0.19 -6.96 -16.99
N GLY A 278 -1.07 -6.88 -16.58
CA GLY A 278 -1.93 -8.06 -16.48
C GLY A 278 -3.14 -7.96 -15.57
N LEU A 279 -3.35 -6.84 -14.86
CA LEU A 279 -4.52 -6.67 -13.98
C LEU A 279 -5.84 -6.43 -14.72
N SER A 280 -5.96 -6.80 -16.00
CA SER A 280 -7.25 -6.84 -16.69
C SER A 280 -8.09 -7.96 -16.08
N PHE A 281 -8.89 -7.65 -15.06
CA PHE A 281 -9.98 -8.53 -14.67
C PHE A 281 -11.04 -8.45 -15.76
N SER A 282 -10.85 -9.21 -16.85
CA SER A 282 -11.95 -9.50 -17.75
C SER A 282 -12.99 -10.23 -16.92
N HIS A 283 -14.10 -9.54 -16.62
CA HIS A 283 -15.32 -10.20 -16.17
C HIS A 283 -15.70 -11.19 -17.28
N ALA A 284 -15.22 -12.43 -17.15
CA ALA A 284 -15.74 -13.55 -17.89
C ALA A 284 -17.15 -13.79 -17.35
N THR A 285 -18.13 -13.07 -17.92
CA THR A 285 -19.48 -13.60 -18.01
C THR A 285 -19.36 -14.94 -18.70
N ALA A 286 -19.42 -16.00 -17.90
CA ALA A 286 -19.71 -17.34 -18.37
C ALA A 286 -21.12 -17.29 -18.99
N VAL A 287 -21.18 -16.95 -20.27
CA VAL A 287 -22.32 -17.31 -21.11
C VAL A 287 -22.14 -18.78 -21.41
N GLU A 288 -22.80 -19.56 -20.58
CA GLU A 288 -23.24 -20.91 -20.87
C GLU A 288 -23.98 -20.88 -22.22
N GLN A 289 -23.38 -21.45 -23.27
CA GLN A 289 -24.13 -22.01 -24.39
C GLN A 289 -23.55 -23.37 -24.76
N ALA A 290 -24.25 -24.37 -24.24
CA ALA A 290 -24.30 -25.70 -24.82
C ALA A 290 -24.80 -25.62 -26.27
N SER A 291 -24.10 -26.29 -27.18
CA SER A 291 -24.58 -26.85 -28.44
C SER A 291 -23.54 -27.85 -28.94
#